data_AF-A0A246J8D8-F1
#
_entry.id   AF-A0A246J8D8-F1
#
_cell.length_a   1.000
_cell.length_b   1.000
_cell.length_c   1.000
_cell.angle_alpha   90.00
_cell.angle_beta   90.00
_cell.angle_gamma   90.00
#
_symmetry.space_group_name_H-M   'P 1'
#
loop_
_entity.id
_entity.type
_entity.pdbx_description
1 polymer ?
#
loop_
_entity_poly.entity_id
_entity_poly.type
_entity_poly.pdbx_seq_one_letter_code
_entity_poly.pdbx_strand_id
1 'polypeptide(L)'
;MLSLWQHVETSTALLLRLRELISIDRVVEGPGTPDWPWRLSIVQRANPQPGIQTWREQLVKAGLQREPDVCVPLRIEQPRHQAMLFNTDGGLRERMD
;
A
#
# COMPACT_ATOMS: atom_id res chain seq x y z
N MET A 1 3.24 3.77 0.54
CA MET A 1 2.40 4.93 0.19
C MET A 1 1.14 4.46 -0.54
N LEU A 2 -0.02 5.06 -0.27
CA LEU A 2 -1.25 4.91 -1.06
C LEU A 2 -1.51 6.23 -1.80
N SER A 3 -1.72 6.16 -3.10
CA SER A 3 -2.09 7.30 -3.94
C SER A 3 -3.36 7.00 -4.71
N LEU A 4 -4.30 7.95 -4.68
CA LEU A 4 -5.65 7.78 -5.22
C LEU A 4 -6.00 8.93 -6.17
N TRP A 5 -6.67 8.58 -7.27
CA TRP A 5 -7.22 9.54 -8.23
C TRP A 5 -8.70 9.26 -8.47
N GLN A 6 -9.53 10.30 -8.35
CA GLN A 6 -10.93 10.29 -8.79
C GLN A 6 -11.03 10.58 -10.29
N HIS A 7 -10.19 11.50 -10.78
CA HIS A 7 -10.23 11.98 -12.15
C HIS A 7 -8.88 11.80 -12.85
N VAL A 8 -8.68 10.62 -13.43
CA VAL A 8 -7.52 10.30 -14.26
C VAL A 8 -7.96 9.46 -15.46
N GLU A 9 -7.37 9.73 -16.62
CA GLU A 9 -7.51 8.86 -17.78
C GLU A 9 -6.49 7.73 -17.69
N THR A 10 -6.98 6.51 -17.60
CA THR A 10 -6.18 5.29 -17.61
C THR A 10 -6.19 4.71 -19.01
N SER A 11 -5.01 4.47 -19.57
CA SER A 11 -4.84 3.67 -20.78
C SER A 11 -4.18 2.34 -20.43
N THR A 12 -4.41 1.32 -21.25
CA THR A 12 -3.77 0.00 -21.06
C THR A 12 -2.24 0.14 -21.00
N ALA A 13 -1.66 0.98 -21.87
CA ALA A 13 -0.22 1.24 -21.90
C ALA A 13 0.30 1.96 -20.65
N LEU A 14 -0.49 2.83 -20.03
CA LEU A 14 -0.13 3.47 -18.75
C LEU A 14 -0.16 2.45 -17.61
N LEU A 15 -1.23 1.66 -17.52
CA LEU A 15 -1.39 0.66 -16.47
C LEU A 15 -0.29 -0.40 -16.51
N LEU A 16 0.13 -0.83 -17.70
CA LEU A 16 1.26 -1.74 -17.89
C LEU A 16 2.57 -1.13 -17.37
N ARG A 17 2.91 0.09 -17.80
CA ARG A 17 4.10 0.81 -17.33
C ARG A 17 4.12 0.98 -15.81
N LEU A 18 2.98 1.29 -15.20
CA LEU A 18 2.89 1.41 -13.75
C LEU A 18 3.13 0.06 -13.06
N ARG A 19 2.61 -1.05 -13.60
CA ARG A 19 2.84 -2.40 -13.03
C ARG A 19 4.28 -2.88 -13.16
N GLU A 20 5.02 -2.36 -14.13
CA GLU A 20 6.45 -2.66 -14.33
C GLU A 20 7.36 -1.90 -13.36
N LEU A 21 6.86 -0.87 -12.66
CA LEU A 21 7.66 -0.15 -11.67
C LEU A 21 7.91 -1.02 -10.43
N ILE A 22 9.18 -1.29 -10.15
CA ILE A 22 9.60 -2.09 -8.99
C ILE A 22 9.12 -1.51 -7.63
N SER A 23 8.93 -0.19 -7.57
CA SER A 23 8.44 0.51 -6.39
C SER A 23 6.93 0.36 -6.19
N ILE A 24 6.19 -0.16 -7.17
CA ILE A 24 4.75 -0.40 -7.07
C ILE A 24 4.47 -1.84 -6.62
N ASP A 25 3.58 -1.97 -5.65
CA ASP A 25 3.06 -3.25 -5.19
C ASP A 25 1.73 -3.58 -5.87
N ARG A 26 0.82 -2.60 -5.94
CA ARG A 26 -0.50 -2.76 -6.58
C ARG A 26 -0.88 -1.55 -7.40
N VAL A 27 -1.51 -1.84 -8.54
CA VAL A 27 -2.25 -0.88 -9.38
C VAL A 27 -3.67 -1.42 -9.52
N VAL A 28 -4.65 -0.67 -9.00
CA VAL A 28 -6.07 -1.02 -9.07
C VAL A 28 -6.78 0.05 -9.87
N GLU A 29 -7.51 -0.38 -10.90
CA GLU A 29 -8.39 0.46 -11.69
C GLU A 29 -9.84 0.08 -11.39
N GLY A 30 -10.73 1.07 -11.36
CA GLY A 30 -12.16 0.85 -11.15
C GLY A 30 -13.01 1.95 -11.78
N PRO A 31 -14.33 1.72 -11.90
CA PRO A 31 -15.24 2.70 -12.50
C PRO A 31 -15.37 3.99 -11.68
N GLY A 32 -15.02 3.96 -10.38
CA GLY A 32 -15.42 4.97 -9.41
C GLY A 32 -16.89 4.78 -9.04
N THR A 33 -17.17 4.63 -7.76
CA THR A 33 -18.53 4.46 -7.22
C THR A 33 -18.73 5.44 -6.07
N PRO A 34 -19.97 5.71 -5.63
CA PRO A 34 -20.20 6.55 -4.46
C PRO A 34 -19.45 6.08 -3.19
N ASP A 35 -19.39 4.77 -2.96
CA ASP A 35 -18.70 4.19 -1.80
C ASP A 35 -17.17 4.13 -1.97
N TRP A 36 -16.69 4.15 -3.21
CA TRP A 36 -15.27 4.17 -3.56
C TRP A 36 -15.04 5.01 -4.83
N PRO A 37 -14.86 6.34 -4.70
CA PRO A 37 -14.85 7.25 -5.85
C PRO A 37 -13.55 7.20 -6.66
N TRP A 38 -12.56 6.43 -6.19
CA TRP A 38 -11.23 6.37 -6.79
C TRP A 38 -11.25 5.47 -8.03
N ARG A 39 -10.94 6.06 -9.18
CA ARG A 39 -10.82 5.36 -10.46
C ARG A 39 -9.46 4.70 -10.65
N LEU A 40 -8.43 5.25 -10.00
CA LEU A 40 -7.10 4.65 -9.94
C LEU A 40 -6.59 4.69 -8.51
N SER A 41 -6.07 3.55 -8.05
CA SER A 41 -5.40 3.40 -6.76
C SER A 41 -4.03 2.76 -6.98
N ILE A 42 -2.98 3.36 -6.41
CA ILE A 42 -1.63 2.83 -6.48
C ILE A 42 -1.09 2.64 -5.06
N VAL A 43 -0.63 1.43 -4.78
CA VAL A 43 0.07 1.08 -3.55
C VAL A 43 1.55 0.94 -3.88
N GLN A 44 2.36 1.74 -3.22
CA GLN A 44 3.82 1.63 -3.27
C GLN A 44 4.30 0.57 -2.28
N ARG A 45 5.25 -0.25 -2.73
CA ARG A 45 5.94 -1.27 -1.93
C ARG A 45 6.61 -0.64 -0.71
N ALA A 46 6.56 -1.35 0.42
CA ALA A 46 7.22 -0.93 1.64
C ALA A 46 8.74 -1.17 1.54
N ASN A 47 9.49 -0.07 1.61
CA ASN A 47 10.93 0.03 1.88
C ASN A 47 11.92 -0.04 0.69
N PRO A 48 12.81 0.98 0.55
CA PRO A 48 12.67 2.33 1.09
C PRO A 48 11.47 3.03 0.43
N GLN A 49 10.56 3.59 1.24
CA GLN A 49 9.52 4.47 0.71
C GLN A 49 10.18 5.83 0.44
N PRO A 50 10.41 6.24 -0.82
CA PRO A 50 10.87 7.58 -1.10
C PRO A 50 9.93 8.63 -0.49
N GLY A 51 10.46 9.81 -0.20
CA GLY A 51 9.64 10.95 0.19
C GLY A 51 8.53 11.22 -0.83
N ILE A 52 7.44 11.85 -0.37
CA ILE A 52 6.24 12.09 -1.19
C ILE A 52 6.58 12.77 -2.53
N GLN A 53 7.53 13.71 -2.55
CA GLN A 53 7.93 14.38 -3.80
C GLN A 53 8.59 13.42 -4.79
N THR A 54 9.60 12.66 -4.35
CA THR A 54 10.27 11.66 -5.20
C THR A 54 9.27 10.60 -5.71
N TRP A 55 8.30 10.21 -4.89
CA TRP A 55 7.22 9.33 -5.32
C TRP A 55 6.36 9.96 -6.43
N ARG A 56 5.95 11.22 -6.28
CA ARG A 56 5.20 11.94 -7.33
C ARG A 56 5.99 12.06 -8.63
N GLU A 57 7.28 12.38 -8.56
CA GLU A 57 8.14 12.45 -9.73
C GLU A 57 8.22 11.11 -10.48
N GLN A 58 8.29 9.99 -9.77
CA GLN A 58 8.26 8.66 -10.38
C GLN A 58 6.95 8.40 -11.12
N LEU A 59 5.82 8.76 -10.52
CA LEU A 59 4.50 8.62 -11.15
C LEU A 59 4.36 9.48 -12.40
N VAL A 60 4.86 10.73 -12.37
CA VAL A 60 4.90 11.62 -13.54
C VAL A 60 5.75 11.02 -14.65
N LYS A 61 6.95 10.51 -14.33
CA LYS A 61 7.83 9.84 -15.30
C LYS A 61 7.18 8.59 -15.92
N ALA A 62 6.32 7.90 -15.18
CA ALA A 62 5.57 6.76 -15.67
C ALA A 62 4.39 7.14 -16.59
N GLY A 63 4.04 8.43 -16.64
CA GLY A 63 3.01 8.98 -17.53
C GLY A 63 1.75 9.48 -16.82
N LEU A 64 1.71 9.52 -15.48
CA LEU A 64 0.62 10.16 -14.74
C LEU A 64 0.82 11.68 -14.75
N GLN A 65 0.05 12.36 -15.58
CA GLN A 65 0.18 13.82 -15.74
C GLN A 65 -0.42 14.61 -14.57
N ARG A 66 -1.32 14.00 -13.79
CA ARG A 66 -1.97 14.62 -12.63
C ARG A 66 -1.42 14.08 -11.32
N GLU A 67 -1.25 14.98 -10.36
CA GLU A 67 -1.02 14.60 -8.97
C GLU A 67 -2.21 13.80 -8.42
N PRO A 68 -1.96 12.89 -7.46
CA PRO A 68 -3.04 12.20 -6.78
C PRO A 68 -3.88 13.16 -5.94
N ASP A 69 -5.21 12.97 -5.97
CA ASP A 69 -6.16 13.68 -5.12
C ASP A 69 -5.91 13.37 -3.64
N VAL A 70 -5.51 12.11 -3.33
CA VAL A 70 -5.11 11.69 -1.99
C VAL A 70 -3.79 10.94 -2.05
N CYS A 71 -2.85 11.31 -1.17
CA CYS A 71 -1.57 10.63 -1.01
C CYS A 71 -1.28 10.44 0.46
N VAL A 72 -1.31 9.18 0.94
CA VAL A 72 -1.17 8.86 2.38
C VAL A 72 -0.08 7.82 2.62
N PRO A 73 0.83 8.06 3.57
CA PRO A 73 1.85 7.09 3.92
C PRO A 73 1.19 5.88 4.56
N LEU A 74 1.37 4.71 3.96
CA LEU A 74 0.98 3.44 4.57
C LEU A 74 2.10 3.06 5.54
N ARG A 75 1.92 3.42 6.80
CA ARG A 75 2.73 2.96 7.92
C ARG A 75 1.90 1.94 8.68
N ILE A 76 2.42 0.73 8.83
CA ILE A 76 1.97 -0.12 9.92
C ILE A 76 2.63 0.49 11.16
N GLU A 77 1.86 1.20 11.97
CA GLU A 77 2.34 1.72 13.26
C GLU A 77 2.60 0.55 14.21
N GLN A 78 3.79 -0.05 14.07
CA GLN A 78 4.38 -1.13 14.89
C GLN A 78 3.58 -2.46 14.92
N PRO A 79 4.26 -3.61 15.07
CA PRO A 79 3.59 -4.74 15.69
C PRO A 79 3.15 -4.25 17.07
N ARG A 80 1.85 -4.34 17.39
CA ARG A 80 1.42 -4.15 18.78
C ARG A 80 2.37 -4.98 19.63
N HIS A 81 2.96 -4.39 20.67
CA HIS A 81 3.81 -5.08 21.65
C HIS A 81 3.08 -6.20 22.43
N GLN A 82 1.98 -6.74 21.89
CA GLN A 82 1.18 -7.85 22.38
C GLN A 82 1.32 -9.05 21.44
N ALA A 83 2.53 -9.58 21.35
CA ALA A 83 2.71 -11.03 21.24
C ALA A 83 3.39 -11.54 22.54
N MET A 84 2.91 -11.06 23.69
CA MET A 84 3.15 -11.72 24.98
C MET A 84 1.84 -12.34 25.41
N LEU A 85 1.64 -13.62 25.09
CA LEU A 85 0.76 -14.57 25.80
C LEU A 85 0.67 -15.87 24.96
N PHE A 86 1.79 -16.59 24.85
CA PHE A 86 1.73 -18.04 24.70
C PHE A 86 2.47 -18.66 25.89
N ASN A 87 1.90 -18.48 27.09
CA ASN A 87 2.04 -19.46 28.16
C ASN A 87 0.75 -20.29 28.14
N THR A 88 0.67 -21.21 27.21
CA THR A 88 -0.34 -22.27 27.21
C THR A 88 0.38 -23.58 26.99
N ASP A 89 1.04 -24.04 28.05
CA ASP A 89 1.11 -25.45 28.46
C ASP A 89 1.81 -25.43 29.84
N GLY A 90 1.15 -25.74 30.95
CA GLY A 90 0.50 -27.03 31.14
C GLY A 90 1.48 -27.97 31.86
N GLY A 91 1.96 -27.57 33.04
CA GLY A 91 2.90 -28.36 33.86
C GLY A 91 2.35 -28.60 35.27
N LEU A 92 1.12 -29.07 35.37
CA LEU A 92 0.52 -29.57 36.63
C LEU A 92 0.47 -31.09 36.51
N ARG A 93 1.47 -31.75 37.13
CA ARG A 93 1.79 -33.21 37.29
C ARG A 93 3.27 -33.37 36.92
N GLU A 94 4.16 -33.93 37.75
CA GLU A 94 4.04 -35.21 38.44
C GLU A 94 4.69 -35.21 39.85
N ARG A 95 4.30 -36.22 40.62
CA ARG A 95 4.84 -36.62 41.94
C ARG A 95 6.27 -37.17 41.83
N MET A 96 6.89 -37.35 43.01
CA MET A 96 8.13 -38.10 43.35
C MET A 96 9.41 -37.27 43.18
N ASP A 97 10.26 -37.06 44.19
CA ASP A 97 10.56 -37.77 45.45
C ASP A 97 10.73 -36.79 46.64
#